data_AF-A0A8S1KPG5-F1
#
_entry.id   AF-A0A8S1KPG5-F1
#
_cell.length_a   1.000
_cell.length_b   1.000
_cell.length_c   1.000
_cell.angle_alpha   90.00
_cell.angle_beta   90.00
_cell.angle_gamma   90.00
#
_symmetry.space_group_name_H-M   'P 1'
#
loop_
_entity.id
_entity.type
_entity.pdbx_description
1 polymer ?
#
loop_
_entity_poly.entity_id
_entity_poly.type
_entity_poly.pdbx_seq_one_letter_code
_entity_poly.pdbx_strand_id
1 'polypeptide(L)'
;MDLIDNQFQHKYQQLLQLQEIYSTRKVLPERLQRLKLIDINFQIKYIRQKQQNRLNQIINNPKSSQNKSKKQTAEKSFSNQVSHLNNDDQQNICLSCEKYIFEKKVTLFCHNKFHHNYHSYCLANLMKQQLANQCITLQCLCKSSINNGQISRQKIVELEVQINRLMLNQLQYLKSHNQNIRQCANKDCDFFWIYKQPQKQIKSRSNSPAKTYKIANTNYCPDCRFL
;
A
#
# COMPACT_ATOMS: atom_id res chain seq x y z
N MET A 1 -19.61 -32.50 -7.41
CA MET A 1 -18.58 -31.44 -7.55
C MET A 1 -18.53 -30.92 -9.00
N ASP A 2 -19.53 -31.24 -9.82
CA ASP A 2 -19.38 -31.30 -11.29
C ASP A 2 -20.01 -30.11 -12.02
N LEU A 3 -20.95 -29.40 -11.37
CA LEU A 3 -21.59 -28.20 -11.94
C LEU A 3 -20.62 -27.00 -12.05
N ILE A 4 -19.67 -26.89 -11.12
CA ILE A 4 -18.67 -25.80 -11.12
C ILE A 4 -17.64 -26.04 -12.23
N ASP A 5 -17.22 -27.29 -12.47
CA ASP A 5 -16.25 -27.62 -13.52
C ASP A 5 -16.81 -27.42 -14.93
N ASN A 6 -18.10 -27.73 -15.15
CA ASN A 6 -18.75 -27.50 -16.44
C ASN A 6 -18.84 -26.00 -16.81
N GLN A 7 -19.08 -25.10 -15.85
CA GLN A 7 -19.05 -23.66 -16.11
C GLN A 7 -17.65 -23.14 -16.48
N PHE A 8 -16.59 -23.69 -15.86
CA PHE A 8 -15.22 -23.30 -16.17
C PHE A 8 -14.80 -23.75 -17.58
N GLN A 9 -15.19 -24.95 -17.98
CA GLN A 9 -14.88 -25.49 -19.30
C GLN A 9 -15.62 -24.75 -20.43
N HIS A 10 -16.89 -24.39 -20.18
CA HIS A 10 -17.67 -23.57 -21.11
C HIS A 10 -17.07 -22.17 -21.30
N LYS A 11 -16.67 -21.51 -20.20
CA LYS A 11 -16.00 -20.20 -20.27
C LYS A 11 -14.67 -20.25 -21.02
N TYR A 12 -13.92 -21.33 -20.87
CA TYR A 12 -12.66 -21.53 -21.60
C TYR A 12 -12.88 -21.68 -23.12
N GLN A 13 -13.89 -22.45 -23.54
CA GLN A 13 -14.25 -22.57 -24.96
C GLN A 13 -14.71 -21.23 -25.55
N GLN A 14 -15.52 -20.46 -24.82
CA GLN A 14 -15.92 -19.11 -25.26
C GLN A 14 -14.72 -18.19 -25.46
N LEU A 15 -13.71 -18.25 -24.58
CA LEU A 15 -12.50 -17.45 -24.71
C LEU A 15 -11.66 -17.85 -25.92
N LEU A 16 -11.57 -19.14 -26.24
CA LEU A 16 -10.87 -19.61 -27.45
C LEU A 16 -11.56 -19.12 -28.73
N GLN A 17 -12.88 -19.16 -28.77
CA GLN A 17 -13.65 -18.62 -29.91
C GLN A 17 -13.46 -17.11 -30.07
N LEU A 18 -13.47 -16.36 -28.96
CA LEU A 18 -13.19 -14.92 -29.00
C LEU A 18 -11.75 -14.64 -29.46
N GLN A 19 -10.78 -15.44 -29.02
CA GLN A 19 -9.38 -15.31 -29.44
C GLN A 19 -9.27 -15.46 -30.96
N GLU A 20 -9.93 -16.46 -31.54
CA GLU A 20 -9.97 -16.69 -32.98
C GLU A 20 -10.60 -15.50 -33.72
N ILE A 21 -11.75 -15.02 -33.26
CA ILE A 21 -12.46 -13.88 -33.85
C ILE A 21 -11.58 -12.62 -33.84
N TYR A 22 -11.00 -12.28 -32.69
CA TYR A 22 -10.19 -11.06 -32.56
C TYR A 22 -8.80 -11.18 -33.19
N SER A 23 -8.29 -12.37 -33.49
CA SER A 23 -6.99 -12.54 -34.17
C SER A 23 -7.13 -12.55 -35.70
N THR A 24 -8.26 -13.04 -36.21
CA THR A 24 -8.48 -13.21 -37.65
C THR A 24 -9.32 -12.11 -38.29
N ARG A 25 -10.24 -11.49 -37.54
CA ARG A 25 -11.18 -10.48 -38.07
C ARG A 25 -10.89 -9.11 -37.47
N LYS A 26 -10.87 -8.05 -38.28
CA LYS A 26 -10.73 -6.66 -37.80
C LYS A 26 -12.06 -6.12 -37.26
N VAL A 27 -12.50 -6.63 -36.12
CA VAL A 27 -13.82 -6.32 -35.53
C VAL A 27 -13.80 -5.02 -34.71
N LEU A 28 -12.62 -4.50 -34.37
CA LEU A 28 -12.45 -3.28 -33.58
C LEU A 28 -11.28 -2.44 -34.12
N PRO A 29 -11.18 -1.15 -33.75
CA PRO A 29 -9.98 -0.35 -33.98
C PRO A 29 -8.73 -1.05 -33.45
N GLU A 30 -7.63 -1.01 -34.22
CA GLU A 30 -6.45 -1.87 -34.02
C GLU A 30 -5.87 -1.82 -32.61
N ARG A 31 -5.82 -0.64 -31.98
CA ARG A 31 -5.36 -0.48 -30.60
C ARG A 31 -6.25 -1.23 -29.60
N LEU A 32 -7.58 -1.11 -29.75
CA LEU A 32 -8.54 -1.79 -28.87
C LEU A 32 -8.55 -3.29 -29.13
N GLN A 33 -8.37 -3.70 -30.38
CA GLN A 33 -8.28 -5.10 -30.76
C GLN A 33 -7.06 -5.79 -30.15
N ARG A 34 -5.88 -5.14 -30.19
CA ARG A 34 -4.66 -5.63 -29.51
C ARG A 34 -4.87 -5.76 -28.01
N LEU A 35 -5.50 -4.77 -27.36
CA LEU A 35 -5.79 -4.83 -25.93
C LEU A 35 -6.75 -5.97 -25.58
N LYS A 36 -7.81 -6.18 -26.37
CA LYS A 36 -8.74 -7.29 -26.17
C LYS A 36 -8.09 -8.66 -26.37
N LEU A 37 -7.21 -8.80 -27.35
CA LEU A 37 -6.44 -10.04 -27.54
C LEU A 37 -5.52 -10.32 -26.35
N ILE A 38 -4.86 -9.30 -25.80
CA ILE A 38 -4.03 -9.45 -24.59
C ILE A 38 -4.88 -9.97 -23.42
N ASP A 39 -6.05 -9.38 -23.20
CA ASP A 39 -6.98 -9.80 -22.14
C ASP A 39 -7.45 -11.25 -22.33
N ILE A 40 -7.84 -11.64 -23.55
CA ILE A 40 -8.32 -12.98 -23.87
C ILE A 40 -7.20 -14.01 -23.67
N ASN A 41 -6.00 -13.74 -24.21
CA ASN A 41 -4.83 -14.61 -24.06
C ASN A 41 -4.45 -14.80 -22.59
N PHE A 42 -4.55 -13.73 -21.80
CA PHE A 42 -4.30 -13.77 -20.36
C PHE A 42 -5.31 -14.66 -19.63
N GLN A 43 -6.61 -14.53 -19.92
CA GLN A 43 -7.65 -15.37 -19.30
C GLN A 43 -7.49 -16.86 -19.67
N ILE A 44 -7.14 -17.16 -20.92
CA ILE A 44 -6.82 -18.53 -21.38
C ILE A 44 -5.62 -19.08 -20.61
N LYS A 45 -4.54 -18.31 -20.48
CA LYS A 45 -3.33 -18.71 -19.73
C LYS A 45 -3.63 -18.98 -18.26
N TYR A 46 -4.41 -18.11 -17.62
CA TYR A 46 -4.84 -18.28 -16.24
C TYR A 46 -5.65 -19.57 -16.02
N ILE A 47 -6.61 -19.86 -16.91
CA ILE A 47 -7.40 -21.10 -16.82
C ILE A 47 -6.51 -22.33 -16.98
N ARG A 48 -5.58 -22.33 -17.94
CA ARG A 48 -4.60 -23.43 -18.12
C ARG A 48 -3.73 -23.63 -16.89
N GLN A 49 -3.22 -22.56 -16.29
CA GLN A 49 -2.41 -22.63 -15.08
C GLN A 49 -3.21 -23.17 -13.89
N LYS A 50 -4.48 -22.77 -13.74
CA LYS A 50 -5.36 -23.28 -12.69
C LYS A 50 -5.65 -24.78 -12.87
N GLN A 51 -5.86 -25.24 -14.11
CA GLN A 51 -6.01 -26.66 -14.44
C GLN A 51 -4.72 -27.45 -14.13
N GLN A 52 -3.55 -26.92 -14.49
CA GLN A 52 -2.26 -27.53 -14.16
C GLN A 52 -2.02 -27.60 -12.65
N ASN A 53 -2.34 -26.55 -11.90
CA ASN A 53 -2.19 -26.55 -10.45
C ASN A 53 -3.13 -27.55 -9.77
N ARG A 54 -4.35 -27.73 -10.28
CA ARG A 54 -5.27 -28.79 -9.82
C ARG A 54 -4.72 -30.19 -10.14
N LEU A 55 -4.22 -30.41 -11.36
CA LEU A 55 -3.55 -31.65 -11.74
C LEU A 55 -2.37 -31.95 -10.81
N ASN A 56 -1.53 -30.96 -10.52
CA ASN A 56 -0.40 -31.09 -9.60
C ASN A 56 -0.85 -31.38 -8.16
N GLN A 57 -1.98 -30.82 -7.70
CA GLN A 57 -2.54 -31.15 -6.38
C GLN A 57 -3.13 -32.56 -6.32
N ILE A 58 -3.67 -33.08 -7.42
CA ILE A 58 -4.14 -34.47 -7.53
C ILE A 58 -2.95 -35.44 -7.56
N ILE A 59 -1.88 -35.10 -8.29
CA ILE A 59 -0.67 -35.92 -8.43
C ILE A 59 0.16 -35.91 -7.12
N ASN A 60 0.23 -34.77 -6.43
CA ASN A 60 1.05 -34.59 -5.22
C ASN A 60 0.30 -34.84 -3.91
N ASN A 61 -0.94 -35.35 -3.95
CA ASN A 61 -1.59 -35.92 -2.79
C ASN A 61 -1.31 -37.43 -2.77
N PRO A 62 -0.26 -37.91 -2.07
CA PRO A 62 -0.20 -39.32 -1.73
C PRO A 62 -1.35 -39.58 -0.77
N LYS A 63 -2.41 -40.26 -1.23
CA LYS A 63 -3.30 -40.98 -0.31
C LYS A 63 -2.43 -41.95 0.48
N SER A 64 -2.05 -41.57 1.70
CA SER A 64 -1.34 -42.45 2.62
C SER A 64 -2.32 -43.54 3.09
N SER A 65 -2.38 -44.60 2.29
CA SER A 65 -2.91 -45.90 2.68
C SER A 65 -1.83 -46.93 2.35
N GLN A 66 -1.21 -47.41 3.42
CA GLN A 66 -0.55 -48.71 3.57
C GLN A 66 0.81 -48.94 2.89
N ASN A 67 1.80 -49.18 3.77
CA ASN A 67 2.92 -50.12 3.68
C ASN A 67 3.30 -50.66 2.29
N LYS A 68 4.50 -50.29 1.80
CA LYS A 68 5.58 -51.25 1.46
C LYS A 68 6.89 -50.56 1.04
N SER A 69 7.95 -51.35 1.20
CA SER A 69 9.40 -51.15 1.14
C SER A 69 10.05 -50.38 -0.03
N LYS A 70 11.18 -49.73 0.30
CA LYS A 70 12.44 -49.50 -0.44
C LYS A 70 12.44 -49.72 -1.97
N LYS A 71 12.88 -48.69 -2.71
CA LYS A 71 14.08 -48.76 -3.59
C LYS A 71 14.51 -47.35 -4.03
N GLN A 72 15.83 -47.15 -4.08
CA GLN A 72 16.51 -46.01 -4.68
C GLN A 72 16.33 -46.03 -6.20
N THR A 73 16.22 -44.85 -6.82
CA THR A 73 16.91 -44.52 -8.07
C THR A 73 17.05 -43.00 -8.18
N ALA A 74 18.28 -42.58 -8.46
CA ALA A 74 18.61 -41.22 -8.84
C ALA A 74 18.02 -40.92 -10.22
N GLU A 75 17.52 -39.69 -10.44
CA GLU A 75 17.69 -39.01 -11.71
C GLU A 75 17.35 -37.50 -11.62
N LYS A 76 18.40 -36.72 -11.94
CA LYS A 76 18.39 -35.39 -12.57
C LYS A 76 17.62 -34.26 -11.88
N SER A 77 18.39 -33.53 -11.09
CA SER A 77 18.19 -32.12 -10.74
C SER A 77 17.95 -31.25 -11.99
N PHE A 78 16.68 -30.97 -12.29
CA PHE A 78 16.26 -29.78 -13.03
C PHE A 78 15.89 -28.66 -12.05
N SER A 79 16.83 -28.27 -11.19
CA SER A 79 16.74 -27.04 -10.41
C SER A 79 17.82 -26.11 -10.96
N ASN A 80 17.45 -25.16 -11.83
CA ASN A 80 18.14 -23.86 -12.03
C ASN A 80 17.63 -23.02 -13.22
N GLN A 81 16.56 -23.39 -13.93
CA GLN A 81 16.09 -22.58 -15.09
C GLN A 81 14.80 -21.77 -14.88
N VAL A 82 14.19 -21.75 -13.68
CA VAL A 82 12.93 -21.01 -13.44
C VAL A 82 13.11 -19.74 -12.58
N SER A 83 14.31 -19.50 -12.05
CA SER A 83 14.56 -18.40 -11.10
C SER A 83 14.69 -17.01 -11.74
N HIS A 84 14.80 -16.88 -13.06
CA HIS A 84 15.08 -15.59 -13.72
C HIS A 84 13.91 -14.93 -14.46
N LEU A 85 12.72 -15.52 -14.50
CA LEU A 85 11.56 -14.94 -15.21
C LEU A 85 10.45 -14.33 -14.31
N ASN A 86 10.60 -14.31 -12.98
CA ASN A 86 9.46 -14.04 -12.08
C ASN A 86 9.62 -12.88 -11.08
N ASN A 87 10.69 -12.09 -11.12
CA ASN A 87 10.90 -11.04 -10.12
C ASN A 87 10.16 -9.72 -10.41
N ASP A 88 9.92 -9.39 -11.68
CA ASP A 88 9.25 -8.13 -12.05
C ASP A 88 7.72 -8.23 -11.93
N ASP A 89 7.13 -9.39 -12.19
CA ASP A 89 5.68 -9.59 -12.09
C ASP A 89 5.17 -9.65 -10.63
N GLN A 90 6.00 -10.12 -9.68
CA GLN A 90 5.67 -10.08 -8.26
C GLN A 90 5.65 -8.64 -7.70
N GLN A 91 6.34 -7.69 -8.35
CA GLN A 91 6.36 -6.28 -7.94
C GLN A 91 5.06 -5.53 -8.29
N ASN A 92 4.09 -6.16 -8.96
CA ASN A 92 2.82 -5.52 -9.33
C ASN A 92 1.61 -6.16 -8.65
N ILE A 93 1.82 -7.02 -7.64
CA ILE A 93 0.72 -7.61 -6.86
C ILE A 93 0.40 -6.68 -5.69
N CYS A 94 -0.89 -6.35 -5.52
CA CYS A 94 -1.34 -5.60 -4.36
C CYS A 94 -1.31 -6.46 -3.11
N LEU A 95 -0.61 -6.01 -2.06
CA LEU A 95 -0.51 -6.74 -0.79
C LEU A 95 -1.86 -6.92 -0.08
N SER A 96 -2.81 -6.00 -0.29
CA SER A 96 -4.10 -6.04 0.42
C SER A 96 -5.12 -6.98 -0.21
N CYS A 97 -5.11 -7.16 -1.53
CA CYS A 97 -6.15 -7.91 -2.23
C CYS A 97 -5.60 -9.02 -3.13
N GLU A 98 -4.27 -9.17 -3.18
CA GLU A 98 -3.53 -10.19 -3.94
C GLU A 98 -3.81 -10.14 -5.46
N LYS A 99 -4.39 -9.05 -5.95
CA LYS A 99 -4.65 -8.81 -7.39
C LYS A 99 -3.55 -7.97 -8.01
N TYR A 100 -3.31 -8.19 -9.30
CA TYR A 100 -2.38 -7.39 -10.09
C TYR A 100 -2.83 -5.92 -10.20
N ILE A 101 -1.87 -5.00 -10.23
CA ILE A 101 -2.09 -3.56 -10.33
C ILE A 101 -1.77 -3.11 -11.76
N PHE A 102 -2.82 -2.80 -12.52
CA PHE A 102 -2.68 -2.27 -13.88
C PHE A 102 -2.37 -0.77 -13.89
N GLU A 103 -3.03 -0.01 -13.00
CA GLU A 103 -2.91 1.44 -12.91
C GLU A 103 -3.04 1.88 -11.45
N LYS A 104 -2.65 3.14 -11.17
CA LYS A 104 -2.75 3.76 -9.83
C LYS A 104 -2.05 2.94 -8.75
N LYS A 105 -0.85 2.47 -9.09
CA LYS A 105 0.05 1.74 -8.20
C LYS A 105 0.63 2.68 -7.15
N VAL A 106 0.57 2.23 -5.91
CA VAL A 106 1.21 2.87 -4.77
C VAL A 106 2.26 1.93 -4.22
N THR A 107 3.51 2.38 -4.18
CA THR A 107 4.60 1.62 -3.54
C THR A 107 4.93 2.23 -2.19
N LEU A 108 4.92 1.39 -1.15
CA LEU A 108 5.30 1.73 0.22
C LEU A 108 6.70 1.17 0.53
N PHE A 109 7.59 2.01 1.07
CA PHE A 109 8.96 1.65 1.43
C PHE A 109 8.96 1.30 2.92
N CYS A 110 9.00 0.00 3.23
CA CYS A 110 8.98 -0.45 4.62
C CYS A 110 10.40 -0.45 5.22
N HIS A 111 10.51 -0.24 6.53
CA HIS A 111 11.77 -0.09 7.26
C HIS A 111 12.78 -1.25 7.06
N ASN A 112 12.30 -2.44 6.67
CA ASN A 112 13.11 -3.63 6.42
C ASN A 112 13.50 -3.83 4.93
N LYS A 113 13.63 -2.75 4.16
CA LYS A 113 13.99 -2.74 2.72
C LYS A 113 13.03 -3.46 1.76
N PHE A 114 11.91 -3.99 2.24
CA PHE A 114 10.86 -4.54 1.38
C PHE A 114 9.94 -3.41 0.86
N HIS A 115 9.58 -3.52 -0.42
CA HIS A 115 8.65 -2.63 -1.08
C HIS A 115 7.31 -3.34 -1.23
N HIS A 116 6.25 -2.74 -0.72
CA HIS A 116 4.91 -3.29 -0.84
C HIS A 116 4.07 -2.44 -1.75
N ASN A 117 3.36 -3.10 -2.67
CA ASN A 117 2.56 -2.42 -3.67
C ASN A 117 1.08 -2.52 -3.32
N TYR A 118 0.33 -1.47 -3.63
CA TYR A 118 -1.09 -1.38 -3.39
C TYR A 118 -1.79 -0.73 -4.58
N HIS A 119 -3.03 -1.14 -4.85
CA HIS A 119 -3.94 -0.23 -5.57
C HIS A 119 -4.19 1.00 -4.69
N SER A 120 -4.27 2.18 -5.28
CA SER A 120 -4.57 3.41 -4.53
C SER A 120 -5.82 3.29 -3.64
N TYR A 121 -6.89 2.71 -4.17
CA TYR A 121 -8.12 2.41 -3.43
C TYR A 121 -7.90 1.45 -2.24
N CYS A 122 -7.12 0.38 -2.43
CA CYS A 122 -6.83 -0.59 -1.37
C CYS A 122 -6.07 0.09 -0.22
N LEU A 123 -5.09 0.92 -0.57
CA LEU A 123 -4.36 1.70 0.43
C LEU A 123 -5.28 2.73 1.10
N ALA A 124 -6.14 3.43 0.36
CA ALA A 124 -7.09 4.39 0.92
C ALA A 124 -7.98 3.74 1.99
N ASN A 125 -8.47 2.53 1.74
CA ASN A 125 -9.27 1.77 2.69
C ASN A 125 -8.47 1.38 3.94
N LEU A 126 -7.23 0.91 3.77
CA LEU A 126 -6.34 0.62 4.89
C LEU A 126 -6.09 1.87 5.74
N MET A 127 -5.78 3.01 5.10
CA MET A 127 -5.60 4.29 5.78
C MET A 127 -6.87 4.69 6.54
N LYS A 128 -8.04 4.60 5.89
CA LYS A 128 -9.32 4.92 6.52
C LYS A 128 -9.58 4.10 7.79
N GLN A 129 -9.29 2.80 7.75
CA GLN A 129 -9.43 1.91 8.91
C GLN A 129 -8.47 2.29 10.04
N GLN A 130 -7.21 2.56 9.73
CA GLN A 130 -6.22 2.93 10.75
C GLN A 130 -6.50 4.32 11.35
N LEU A 131 -6.92 5.29 10.52
CA LEU A 131 -7.22 6.65 10.94
C LEU A 131 -8.49 6.77 11.80
N ALA A 132 -9.36 5.76 11.79
CA ALA A 132 -10.50 5.70 12.71
C ALA A 132 -10.04 5.73 14.18
N ASN A 133 -8.87 5.16 14.48
CA ASN A 133 -8.29 5.10 15.82
C ASN A 133 -7.34 6.27 16.13
N GLN A 134 -7.49 7.41 15.43
CA GLN A 134 -6.63 8.60 15.58
C GLN A 134 -5.13 8.32 15.41
N CYS A 135 -4.76 7.33 14.61
CA CYS A 135 -3.35 7.00 14.37
C CYS A 135 -2.59 8.20 13.77
N ILE A 136 -1.37 8.39 14.26
CA ILE A 136 -0.43 9.45 13.84
C ILE A 136 0.62 8.94 12.83
N THR A 137 0.75 7.61 12.69
CA THR A 137 1.63 6.95 11.73
C THR A 137 0.85 5.92 10.95
N LEU A 138 1.11 5.82 9.65
CA LEU A 138 0.56 4.72 8.86
C LEU A 138 1.36 3.44 9.09
N GLN A 139 0.66 2.32 9.28
CA GLN A 139 1.28 1.00 9.29
C GLN A 139 0.93 0.23 8.01
N CYS A 140 1.94 -0.36 7.38
CA CYS A 140 1.73 -1.33 6.31
C CYS A 140 1.10 -2.61 6.86
N LEU A 141 0.47 -3.43 6.01
CA LEU A 141 -0.02 -4.77 6.40
C LEU A 141 1.09 -5.69 6.93
N CYS A 142 2.34 -5.46 6.51
CA CYS A 142 3.51 -6.13 7.08
C CYS A 142 3.90 -5.62 8.48
N LYS A 143 3.06 -4.80 9.12
CA LYS A 143 3.24 -4.16 10.44
C LYS A 143 4.40 -3.16 10.53
N SER A 144 5.04 -2.83 9.42
CA SER A 144 6.07 -1.78 9.39
C SER A 144 5.43 -0.39 9.42
N SER A 145 5.96 0.49 10.27
CA SER A 145 5.62 1.92 10.22
C SER A 145 6.13 2.52 8.92
N ILE A 146 5.30 3.34 8.28
CA ILE A 146 5.61 4.05 7.05
C ILE A 146 5.93 5.50 7.38
N ASN A 147 6.90 6.06 6.66
CA ASN A 147 7.16 7.49 6.73
C ASN A 147 6.00 8.24 6.05
N ASN A 148 5.23 9.01 6.81
CA ASN A 148 4.07 9.74 6.27
C ASN A 148 4.43 10.69 5.12
N GLY A 149 5.64 11.25 5.13
CA GLY A 149 6.15 12.09 4.04
C GLY A 149 6.30 11.35 2.71
N GLN A 150 6.47 10.02 2.74
CA GLN A 150 6.46 9.21 1.53
C GLN A 150 5.10 9.28 0.84
N ILE A 151 4.02 9.14 1.59
CA ILE A 151 2.66 9.03 1.05
C ILE A 151 2.21 10.37 0.50
N SER A 152 2.48 11.45 1.24
CA SER A 152 2.20 12.83 0.82
C SER A 152 2.85 13.17 -0.53
N ARG A 153 4.07 12.68 -0.79
CA ARG A 153 4.79 12.95 -2.05
C ARG A 153 4.21 12.27 -3.28
N GLN A 154 3.39 11.24 -3.13
CA GLN A 154 2.87 10.49 -4.28
C GLN A 154 1.73 11.22 -5.02
N LYS A 155 1.12 12.24 -4.40
CA LYS A 155 0.09 13.11 -5.02
C LYS A 155 -1.05 12.34 -5.70
N ILE A 156 -1.54 11.29 -5.04
CA ILE A 156 -2.62 10.44 -5.55
C ILE A 156 -3.94 10.93 -4.99
N VAL A 157 -4.85 11.33 -5.88
CA VAL A 157 -6.14 11.94 -5.53
C VAL A 157 -6.97 11.04 -4.60
N GLU A 158 -6.99 9.73 -4.82
CA GLU A 158 -7.76 8.81 -3.97
C GLU A 158 -7.26 8.75 -2.52
N LEU A 159 -6.03 9.17 -2.25
CA LEU A 159 -5.43 9.17 -0.91
C LEU A 159 -5.55 10.52 -0.21
N GLU A 160 -5.86 11.61 -0.91
CA GLU A 160 -5.73 12.98 -0.42
C GLU A 160 -6.51 13.22 0.88
N VAL A 161 -7.78 12.80 0.92
CA VAL A 161 -8.62 12.92 2.12
C VAL A 161 -7.98 12.21 3.32
N GLN A 162 -7.41 11.01 3.11
CA GLN A 162 -6.81 10.23 4.19
C GLN A 162 -5.45 10.80 4.61
N ILE A 163 -4.67 11.34 3.67
CA ILE A 163 -3.41 12.03 3.96
C ILE A 163 -3.70 13.28 4.79
N ASN A 164 -4.69 14.09 4.42
CA ASN A 164 -5.06 15.29 5.18
C ASN A 164 -5.48 14.93 6.61
N ARG A 165 -6.30 13.89 6.77
CA ARG A 165 -6.69 13.40 8.11
C ARG A 165 -5.50 12.90 8.93
N LEU A 166 -4.56 12.18 8.31
CA LEU A 166 -3.32 11.76 8.95
C LEU A 166 -2.48 12.96 9.42
N MET A 167 -2.34 14.00 8.58
CA MET A 167 -1.62 15.22 8.94
C MET A 167 -2.28 15.96 10.10
N LEU A 168 -3.62 16.03 10.13
CA LEU A 168 -4.37 16.64 11.23
C LEU A 168 -4.16 15.89 12.54
N ASN A 169 -4.24 14.55 12.53
CA ASN A 169 -3.95 13.72 13.72
C ASN A 169 -2.51 13.97 14.22
N GLN A 170 -1.54 14.05 13.32
CA GLN A 170 -0.15 14.36 13.69
C GLN A 170 -0.01 15.75 14.30
N LEU A 171 -0.65 16.75 13.71
CA LEU A 171 -0.61 18.11 14.21
C LEU A 171 -1.23 18.19 15.61
N GLN A 172 -2.39 17.56 15.81
CA GLN A 172 -3.06 17.50 17.11
C GLN A 172 -2.17 16.82 18.16
N TYR A 173 -1.55 15.69 17.80
CA TYR A 173 -0.62 14.99 18.67
C TYR A 173 0.59 15.85 19.05
N LEU A 174 1.19 16.54 18.08
CA LEU A 174 2.30 17.46 18.32
C LEU A 174 1.86 18.59 19.25
N LYS A 175 0.72 19.21 18.99
CA LYS A 175 0.12 20.29 19.79
C LYS A 175 -0.13 19.88 21.25
N SER A 176 -0.46 18.61 21.52
CA SER A 176 -0.75 18.11 22.87
C SER A 176 0.45 17.51 23.61
N HIS A 177 1.47 17.01 22.91
CA HIS A 177 2.60 16.28 23.53
C HIS A 177 3.93 17.07 23.53
N ASN A 178 4.13 18.02 22.62
CA ASN A 178 5.36 18.81 22.61
C ASN A 178 5.21 20.08 23.45
N GLN A 179 5.95 20.13 24.57
CA GLN A 179 5.99 21.29 25.47
C GLN A 179 6.51 22.58 24.80
N ASN A 180 7.24 22.42 23.70
CA ASN A 180 7.78 23.53 22.90
C ASN A 180 6.74 24.16 21.97
N ILE A 181 5.57 23.53 21.82
CA ILE A 181 4.48 24.05 21.01
C ILE A 181 3.51 24.80 21.92
N ARG A 182 3.27 26.08 21.64
CA ARG A 182 2.18 26.84 22.26
C ARG A 182 1.10 27.09 21.23
N GLN A 183 -0.14 26.95 21.64
CA GLN A 183 -1.31 27.20 20.80
C GLN A 183 -1.88 28.58 21.09
N CYS A 184 -2.60 29.13 20.12
CA CYS A 184 -3.39 30.33 20.32
C CYS A 184 -4.37 30.15 21.49
N ALA A 185 -4.60 31.20 22.27
CA ALA A 185 -5.58 31.18 23.36
C ALA A 185 -7.03 31.14 22.84
N ASN A 186 -7.27 31.63 21.62
CA ASN A 186 -8.54 31.43 20.92
C ASN A 186 -8.65 29.96 20.49
N LYS A 187 -9.66 29.24 21.01
CA LYS A 187 -9.89 27.80 20.75
C LYS A 187 -10.28 27.51 19.30
N ASP A 188 -10.84 28.50 18.61
CA ASP A 188 -11.22 28.39 17.20
C ASP A 188 -10.07 28.75 16.25
N CYS A 189 -8.89 29.09 16.80
CA CYS A 189 -7.71 29.45 16.02
C CYS A 189 -6.70 28.30 15.98
N ASP A 190 -6.37 27.84 14.78
CA ASP A 190 -5.40 26.76 14.57
C ASP A 190 -3.93 27.17 14.69
N PHE A 191 -3.67 28.47 14.89
CA PHE A 191 -2.33 29.02 14.97
C PHE A 191 -1.53 28.47 16.15
N PHE A 192 -0.26 28.15 15.92
CA PHE A 192 0.67 27.69 16.96
C PHE A 192 2.08 28.20 16.72
N TRP A 193 2.85 28.34 17.80
CA TRP A 193 4.26 28.67 17.78
C TRP A 193 5.10 27.44 18.14
N ILE A 194 6.25 27.30 17.50
CA ILE A 194 7.29 26.37 17.91
C ILE A 194 8.40 27.19 18.58
N TYR A 195 8.48 27.12 19.91
CA TYR A 195 9.56 27.74 20.65
C TYR A 195 10.80 26.84 20.58
N LYS A 196 11.94 27.41 20.19
CA LYS A 196 13.22 26.76 20.47
C LYS A 196 13.38 26.74 21.98
N GLN A 197 13.66 25.57 22.56
CA GLN A 197 14.16 25.57 23.93
C GLN A 197 15.37 26.50 23.97
N PRO A 198 15.43 27.47 24.90
CA PRO A 198 16.66 28.19 25.10
C PRO A 198 17.71 27.14 25.47
N GLN A 199 18.66 26.89 24.56
CA GLN A 199 19.91 26.25 24.95
C GLN A 199 20.39 27.06 26.14
N LYS A 200 20.67 26.40 27.27
CA LYS A 200 21.14 27.04 28.50
C LYS A 200 22.32 27.93 28.14
N GLN A 201 22.08 29.22 27.90
CA GLN A 201 23.14 30.19 27.75
C GLN A 201 23.81 30.24 29.12
N ILE A 202 25.07 29.83 29.15
CA ILE A 202 25.95 30.04 30.30
C ILE A 202 25.89 31.54 30.57
N LYS A 203 25.27 31.91 31.69
CA LYS A 203 25.06 33.31 32.07
C LYS A 203 26.42 33.98 32.24
N SER A 204 26.90 34.72 31.25
CA SER A 204 27.86 35.79 31.50
C SER A 204 27.12 36.87 32.27
N ARG A 205 27.62 37.20 33.47
CA ARG A 205 27.02 38.19 34.36
C ARG A 205 27.12 39.58 33.71
N SER A 206 26.05 40.06 33.09
CA SER A 206 25.87 41.47 32.80
C SER A 206 24.79 42.07 33.71
N ASN A 207 25.17 43.11 34.46
CA ASN A 207 24.29 43.86 35.37
C ASN A 207 23.46 44.89 34.58
N SER A 208 22.65 44.43 33.62
CA SER A 208 21.67 45.29 32.95
C SER A 208 20.35 45.26 33.73
N PRO A 209 19.69 46.40 33.97
CA PRO A 209 18.45 46.43 34.76
C PRO A 209 17.36 45.64 34.04
N ALA A 210 16.84 44.62 34.73
CA ALA A 210 15.78 43.76 34.23
C ALA A 210 14.48 44.57 34.09
N LYS A 211 14.16 45.01 32.88
CA LYS A 211 12.81 45.50 32.53
C LYS A 211 11.83 44.34 32.67
N THR A 212 11.25 44.18 33.85
CA THR A 212 10.15 43.25 34.14
C THR A 212 8.83 43.83 33.62
N TYR A 213 8.67 43.89 32.31
CA TYR A 213 7.31 43.89 31.75
C TYR A 213 6.75 42.49 31.99
N LYS A 214 6.02 42.32 33.10
CA LYS A 214 5.11 41.19 33.28
C LYS A 214 3.97 41.36 32.30
N ILE A 215 4.24 40.97 31.06
CA ILE A 215 3.23 40.81 30.05
C ILE A 215 2.47 39.54 30.43
N ALA A 216 1.35 39.71 31.12
CA ALA A 216 0.33 38.67 31.25
C ALA A 216 -0.36 38.48 29.89
N ASN A 217 0.39 38.01 28.88
CA ASN A 217 -0.19 37.71 27.58
C ASN A 217 -0.65 36.26 27.60
N THR A 218 -1.95 36.08 27.74
CA THR A 218 -2.64 35.03 27.00
C THR A 218 -2.06 34.95 25.59
N ASN A 219 -1.68 33.74 25.15
CA ASN A 219 -1.00 33.52 23.87
C ASN A 219 -1.97 33.73 22.71
N TYR A 220 -2.45 34.95 22.44
CA TYR A 220 -3.23 35.24 21.24
C TYR A 220 -2.29 35.43 20.05
N CYS A 221 -2.63 34.81 18.90
CA CYS A 221 -1.90 35.02 17.66
C CYS A 221 -2.12 36.44 17.12
N PRO A 222 -1.29 36.93 16.19
CA PRO A 222 -1.45 38.27 15.60
C PRO A 222 -2.87 38.53 15.07
N ASP A 223 -3.51 37.49 14.51
CA ASP A 223 -4.86 37.58 13.94
C ASP A 223 -5.97 37.57 15.01
N CYS A 224 -5.71 36.98 16.18
CA CYS A 224 -6.70 36.86 17.27
C CYS A 224 -6.48 37.87 18.41
N ARG A 225 -5.43 38.68 18.36
CA ARG A 225 -5.09 39.62 19.44
C ARG A 225 -6.11 40.76 19.59
N PHE A 226 -6.92 41.00 18.56
CA PHE A 226 -7.89 42.07 18.49
C PHE A 226 -9.35 41.58 18.47
N LEU A 227 -9.56 40.27 18.67
CA LEU A 227 -10.88 39.66 18.83
C LEU A 227 -11.34 39.69 20.28
#